data_AF-A0AAV4A5K5-F1
#
_entry.id   AF-A0AAV4A5K5-F1
#
_cell.length_a   1.000
_cell.length_b   1.000
_cell.length_c   1.000
_cell.angle_alpha   90.00
_cell.angle_beta   90.00
_cell.angle_gamma   90.00
#
_symmetry.space_group_name_H-M   'P 1'
#
loop_
_entity.id
_entity.type
_entity.pdbx_description
1 polymer ?
#
loop_
_entity_poly.entity_id
_entity_poly.type
_entity_poly.pdbx_seq_one_letter_code
_entity_poly.pdbx_strand_id
1 'polypeptide(L)'
;MAMEIILKAPEGSAGPASLGGGCSMPPLKAFMDDTTIICSKEDETRRILTRLDVLMSWCRVEFKPKKSRSLSIRKGKLDEATSFTIEEQQIPTVSQEPVMSLGRWYDSSMKDTRRGAETLELASESLLAIYKCGLQDVAMYCRKAKLKPPMKSILQEYKYGKARLLTMLEESDDPVVKTVQPSLKTERKWKVTEAVDEAKECLKMKEVIGQAQTDRRGLGSTTAKWWSKTEGKEKRDMIIDEIRNKEDSIRVQKAVQQPQQDQWINWDTAIQRSLTWNDIWHMAPPRISFLIRSVYDLLPSNANLVRWEKKDDPTCPLCQGRQTTEHVLSSCKVALSQGVHVEA
;
A
#
# COMPACT_ATOMS: atom_id res chain seq x y z
N MET A 1 -20.50 -4.33 -0.64
CA MET A 1 -21.95 -4.03 -0.53
C MET A 1 -22.81 -5.12 -1.17
N ALA A 2 -22.62 -5.50 -2.45
CA ALA A 2 -23.41 -6.58 -3.06
C ALA A 2 -23.23 -7.95 -2.38
N MET A 3 -22.00 -8.37 -2.09
CA MET A 3 -21.72 -9.68 -1.48
C MET A 3 -22.30 -9.83 -0.06
N GLU A 4 -22.20 -8.79 0.78
CA GLU A 4 -22.80 -8.83 2.13
C GLU A 4 -24.33 -8.99 2.11
N ILE A 5 -25.02 -8.42 1.11
CA ILE A 5 -26.47 -8.58 0.96
C ILE A 5 -26.82 -10.03 0.63
N ILE A 6 -26.05 -10.66 -0.26
CA ILE A 6 -26.23 -12.06 -0.65
C ILE A 6 -26.05 -12.98 0.57
N LEU A 7 -25.05 -12.68 1.41
CA LEU A 7 -24.69 -13.49 2.59
C LEU A 7 -25.68 -13.38 3.74
N LYS A 8 -26.48 -12.31 3.80
CA LYS A 8 -27.49 -12.11 4.84
C LYS A 8 -28.66 -13.09 4.72
N ALA A 9 -28.97 -13.56 3.52
CA ALA A 9 -30.05 -14.51 3.26
C ALA A 9 -29.79 -15.92 3.84
N PRO A 10 -28.60 -16.54 3.68
CA PRO A 10 -28.27 -17.82 4.31
C PRO A 10 -27.90 -17.71 5.79
N GLU A 11 -27.61 -16.51 6.32
CA GLU A 11 -27.20 -16.31 7.73
C GLU A 11 -28.21 -16.87 8.74
N GLY A 12 -29.52 -16.83 8.43
CA GLY A 12 -30.57 -17.43 9.28
C GLY A 12 -30.61 -18.96 9.28
N SER A 13 -29.78 -19.63 8.47
CA SER A 13 -29.74 -21.09 8.35
C SER A 13 -28.79 -21.77 9.34
N ALA A 14 -28.00 -21.00 10.09
CA ALA A 14 -27.14 -21.48 11.16
C ALA A 14 -27.12 -20.52 12.36
N GLY A 15 -26.92 -21.07 13.55
CA GLY A 15 -26.68 -20.27 14.75
C GLY A 15 -25.25 -19.71 14.77
N PRO A 16 -24.97 -18.71 15.62
CA PRO A 16 -23.60 -18.25 15.85
C PRO A 16 -22.74 -19.41 16.38
N ALA A 17 -21.55 -19.57 15.82
CA ALA A 17 -20.62 -20.60 16.23
C ALA A 17 -19.97 -20.22 17.57
N SER A 18 -20.12 -21.09 18.57
CA SER A 18 -19.43 -20.93 19.86
C SER A 18 -17.97 -21.35 19.73
N LEU A 19 -17.05 -20.43 20.02
CA LEU A 19 -15.61 -20.68 20.04
C LEU A 19 -15.10 -21.07 21.44
N GLY A 20 -15.99 -21.15 22.44
CA GLY A 20 -15.63 -21.30 23.85
C GLY A 20 -15.27 -19.97 24.52
N GLY A 21 -15.21 -19.97 25.86
CA GLY A 21 -14.82 -18.79 26.64
C GLY A 21 -15.76 -17.59 26.53
N GLY A 22 -17.03 -17.81 26.20
CA GLY A 22 -18.02 -16.73 25.98
C GLY A 22 -17.91 -16.03 24.62
N CYS A 23 -16.96 -16.42 23.77
CA CYS A 23 -16.83 -15.87 22.41
C CYS A 23 -17.73 -16.61 21.43
N SER A 24 -18.51 -15.88 20.66
CA SER A 24 -19.28 -16.39 19.53
C SER A 24 -18.94 -15.62 18.26
N MET A 25 -19.01 -16.30 17.11
CA MET A 25 -18.79 -15.71 15.80
C MET A 25 -20.04 -15.86 14.94
N PRO A 26 -20.35 -14.86 14.10
CA PRO A 26 -21.41 -15.00 13.12
C PRO A 26 -21.06 -16.13 12.14
N PRO A 27 -22.06 -16.87 11.64
CA PRO A 27 -21.83 -18.05 10.81
C PRO A 27 -21.25 -17.73 9.44
N LEU A 28 -21.38 -16.49 8.99
CA LEU A 28 -20.88 -16.01 7.72
C LEU A 28 -20.07 -14.73 7.91
N LYS A 29 -18.92 -14.67 7.24
CA LYS A 29 -18.13 -13.46 7.05
C LYS A 29 -17.69 -13.37 5.61
N ALA A 30 -17.55 -12.16 5.09
CA ALA A 30 -16.91 -11.97 3.79
C ALA A 30 -16.01 -10.75 3.76
N PHE A 31 -15.05 -10.84 2.85
CA PHE A 31 -14.17 -9.76 2.48
C PHE A 31 -14.02 -9.77 0.96
N MET A 32 -14.60 -8.77 0.29
CA MET A 32 -14.68 -8.72 -1.17
C MET A 32 -15.40 -9.96 -1.75
N ASP A 33 -14.70 -10.80 -2.49
CA ASP A 33 -15.13 -12.08 -3.08
C ASP A 33 -14.89 -13.29 -2.16
N ASP A 34 -14.00 -13.17 -1.18
CA ASP A 34 -13.72 -14.23 -0.21
C ASP A 34 -14.85 -14.34 0.82
N THR A 35 -15.37 -15.56 1.02
CA THR A 35 -16.41 -15.88 2.00
C THR A 35 -15.93 -16.97 2.95
N THR A 36 -16.14 -16.75 4.25
CA THR A 36 -15.80 -17.68 5.32
C THR A 36 -17.07 -18.12 6.03
N ILE A 37 -17.27 -19.44 6.12
CA ILE A 37 -18.38 -20.09 6.83
C ILE A 37 -17.83 -20.69 8.13
N ILE A 38 -18.44 -20.38 9.26
CA ILE A 38 -18.05 -20.90 10.58
C ILE A 38 -19.30 -21.43 11.27
N CYS A 39 -19.47 -22.75 11.35
CA CYS A 39 -20.62 -23.37 12.02
C CYS A 39 -20.17 -24.38 13.06
N SER A 40 -21.02 -24.61 14.07
CA SER A 40 -20.74 -25.61 15.11
C SER A 40 -21.13 -27.03 14.69
N LYS A 41 -21.97 -27.19 13.66
CA LYS A 41 -22.45 -28.48 13.16
C LYS A 41 -22.22 -28.62 11.66
N GLU A 42 -21.93 -29.85 11.24
CA GLU A 42 -21.71 -30.19 9.83
C GLU A 42 -22.96 -29.93 8.97
N ASP A 43 -24.15 -30.30 9.46
CA ASP A 43 -25.41 -30.12 8.73
C ASP A 43 -25.73 -28.65 8.46
N GLU A 44 -25.38 -27.75 9.40
CA GLU A 44 -25.57 -26.31 9.25
C GLU A 44 -24.67 -25.76 8.12
N THR A 45 -23.41 -26.18 8.09
CA THR A 45 -22.49 -25.83 7.00
C THR A 45 -23.01 -26.33 5.65
N ARG A 46 -23.47 -27.58 5.56
CA ARG A 46 -24.04 -28.15 4.31
C ARG A 46 -25.23 -27.33 3.82
N ARG A 47 -26.16 -26.97 4.71
CA ARG A 47 -27.33 -26.12 4.37
C ARG A 47 -26.94 -24.75 3.87
N ILE A 48 -25.97 -24.10 4.53
CA ILE A 48 -25.46 -22.80 4.09
C ILE A 48 -24.83 -22.90 2.71
N LEU A 49 -23.99 -23.91 2.47
CA LEU A 49 -23.34 -24.14 1.18
C LEU A 49 -24.37 -24.33 0.06
N THR A 50 -25.36 -25.20 0.26
CA THR A 50 -26.44 -25.40 -0.73
C THR A 50 -27.23 -24.12 -0.98
N ARG A 51 -27.50 -23.33 0.07
CA ARG A 51 -28.23 -22.06 -0.09
C ARG A 51 -27.41 -21.01 -0.84
N LEU A 52 -26.11 -20.93 -0.54
CA LEU A 52 -25.17 -20.03 -1.21
C LEU A 52 -25.04 -20.38 -2.69
N ASP A 53 -24.93 -21.66 -3.03
CA ASP A 53 -24.88 -22.15 -4.40
C ASP A 53 -26.08 -21.65 -5.23
N VAL A 54 -27.29 -21.81 -4.70
CA VAL A 54 -28.52 -21.30 -5.33
C VAL A 54 -28.48 -19.77 -5.51
N LEU A 55 -28.08 -19.02 -4.48
CA LEU A 55 -28.05 -17.56 -4.55
C LEU A 55 -27.00 -17.03 -5.53
N MET A 56 -25.84 -17.68 -5.60
CA MET A 56 -24.78 -17.31 -6.52
C MET A 56 -25.16 -17.62 -7.98
N SER A 57 -25.85 -18.74 -8.21
CA SER A 57 -26.42 -19.05 -9.53
C SER A 57 -27.38 -17.96 -10.03
N TRP A 58 -28.22 -17.38 -9.14
CA TRP A 58 -29.11 -16.26 -9.49
C TRP A 58 -28.32 -15.00 -9.85
N CYS A 59 -27.17 -14.81 -9.23
CA CYS A 59 -26.26 -13.71 -9.52
C CYS A 59 -25.38 -13.95 -10.76
N ARG A 60 -25.46 -15.14 -11.39
CA ARG A 60 -24.57 -15.60 -12.46
C ARG A 60 -23.10 -15.56 -12.04
N VAL A 61 -22.82 -15.91 -10.79
CA VAL A 61 -21.48 -16.07 -10.24
C VAL A 61 -21.35 -17.50 -9.73
N GLU A 62 -20.17 -18.06 -9.85
CA GLU A 62 -19.86 -19.44 -9.43
C GLU A 62 -18.75 -19.41 -8.38
N PHE A 63 -18.86 -20.26 -7.37
CA PHE A 63 -17.73 -20.51 -6.49
C PHE A 63 -16.71 -21.37 -7.22
N LYS A 64 -15.44 -21.31 -6.80
CA LYS A 64 -14.39 -22.17 -7.34
C LYS A 64 -14.01 -23.20 -6.27
N PRO A 65 -14.58 -24.42 -6.28
CA PRO A 65 -14.30 -25.45 -5.28
C PRO A 65 -12.80 -25.72 -5.09
N LYS A 66 -12.04 -25.72 -6.19
CA LYS A 66 -10.56 -25.86 -6.19
C LYS A 66 -9.82 -24.73 -5.48
N LYS A 67 -10.42 -23.54 -5.33
CA LYS A 67 -9.87 -22.41 -4.57
C LYS A 67 -10.42 -22.31 -3.15
N SER A 68 -11.49 -23.05 -2.83
CA SER A 68 -12.09 -23.13 -1.51
C SER A 68 -11.41 -24.21 -0.67
N ARG A 69 -11.49 -24.07 0.67
CA ARG A 69 -10.87 -25.00 1.61
C ARG A 69 -11.77 -25.22 2.81
N SER A 70 -11.86 -26.47 3.25
CA SER A 70 -12.64 -26.84 4.43
C SER A 70 -11.78 -27.33 5.58
N LEU A 71 -12.18 -26.98 6.80
CA LEU A 71 -11.54 -27.40 8.04
C LEU A 71 -12.63 -27.84 9.02
N SER A 72 -12.57 -29.10 9.47
CA SER A 72 -13.51 -29.68 10.43
C SER A 72 -12.77 -30.05 11.70
N ILE A 73 -13.30 -29.69 12.88
CA ILE A 73 -12.67 -29.98 14.17
C ILE A 73 -13.66 -30.74 15.03
N ARG A 74 -13.27 -31.93 15.51
CA ARG A 74 -14.06 -32.78 16.40
C ARG A 74 -13.26 -33.08 17.66
N LYS A 75 -13.82 -32.74 18.83
CA LYS A 75 -13.18 -32.93 20.16
C LYS A 75 -11.75 -32.36 20.21
N GLY A 76 -11.54 -31.18 19.63
CA GLY A 76 -10.24 -30.49 19.62
C GLY A 76 -9.18 -31.10 18.69
N LYS A 77 -9.54 -32.10 17.88
CA LYS A 77 -8.69 -32.69 16.85
C LYS A 77 -9.25 -32.42 15.46
N LEU A 78 -8.36 -32.36 14.48
CA LEU A 78 -8.72 -32.25 13.08
C LEU A 78 -9.52 -33.48 12.65
N ASP A 79 -10.66 -33.26 12.00
CA ASP A 79 -11.53 -34.29 11.45
C ASP A 79 -11.39 -34.32 9.94
N GLU A 80 -10.61 -35.28 9.44
CA GLU A 80 -10.32 -35.43 8.01
C GLU A 80 -11.41 -36.22 7.26
N ALA A 81 -12.34 -36.84 7.98
CA ALA A 81 -13.41 -37.64 7.40
C ALA A 81 -14.57 -36.77 6.86
N THR A 82 -14.80 -35.62 7.47
CA THR A 82 -15.86 -34.69 7.04
C THR A 82 -15.40 -33.91 5.81
N SER A 83 -16.10 -34.10 4.69
CA SER A 83 -15.91 -33.35 3.44
C SER A 83 -17.17 -32.57 3.06
N PHE A 84 -16.98 -31.43 2.38
CA PHE A 84 -18.05 -30.59 1.88
C PHE A 84 -17.99 -30.47 0.36
N THR A 85 -19.14 -30.19 -0.25
CA THR A 85 -19.29 -30.06 -1.70
C THR A 85 -20.00 -28.76 -2.05
N ILE A 86 -19.63 -28.18 -3.19
CA ILE A 86 -20.32 -27.06 -3.88
C ILE A 86 -20.37 -27.45 -5.36
N GLU A 87 -21.52 -27.28 -6.02
CA GLU A 87 -21.68 -27.64 -7.44
C GLU A 87 -21.27 -29.10 -7.73
N GLU A 88 -21.59 -30.02 -6.81
CA GLU A 88 -21.21 -31.45 -6.85
C GLU A 88 -19.70 -31.73 -6.83
N GLN A 89 -18.84 -30.71 -6.74
CA GLN A 89 -17.40 -30.85 -6.60
C GLN A 89 -17.00 -30.83 -5.12
N GLN A 90 -16.07 -31.70 -4.76
CA GLN A 90 -15.52 -31.74 -3.40
C GLN A 90 -14.60 -30.54 -3.16
N ILE A 91 -14.81 -29.87 -2.02
CA ILE A 91 -13.88 -28.86 -1.50
C ILE A 91 -12.69 -29.59 -0.86
N PRO A 92 -11.44 -29.31 -1.26
CA PRO A 92 -10.26 -29.88 -0.62
C PRO A 92 -10.17 -29.48 0.86
N THR A 93 -9.74 -30.41 1.71
CA THR A 93 -9.49 -30.10 3.12
C THR A 93 -8.17 -29.34 3.28
N VAL A 94 -8.04 -28.55 4.35
CA VAL A 94 -6.79 -27.86 4.68
C VAL A 94 -5.62 -28.83 4.91
N SER A 95 -5.89 -30.09 5.32
CA SER A 95 -4.87 -31.15 5.38
C SER A 95 -4.32 -31.56 4.03
N GLN A 96 -5.19 -31.59 3.01
CA GLN A 96 -4.79 -31.97 1.66
C GLN A 96 -4.04 -30.83 0.99
N GLU A 97 -4.59 -29.62 1.08
CA GLU A 97 -4.04 -28.43 0.44
C GLU A 97 -4.16 -27.24 1.41
N PRO A 98 -3.04 -26.72 1.94
CA PRO A 98 -3.05 -25.52 2.77
C PRO A 98 -3.72 -24.33 2.07
N VAL A 99 -4.22 -23.38 2.86
CA VAL A 99 -4.91 -22.18 2.36
C VAL A 99 -4.25 -20.92 2.83
N MET A 100 -4.07 -19.96 1.93
CA MET A 100 -3.69 -18.60 2.30
C MET A 100 -4.94 -17.72 2.35
N SER A 101 -5.21 -17.09 3.50
CA SER A 101 -6.29 -16.12 3.67
C SER A 101 -5.74 -14.84 4.29
N LEU A 102 -5.99 -13.69 3.66
CA LEU A 102 -5.51 -12.37 4.09
C LEU A 102 -3.99 -12.31 4.39
N GLY A 103 -3.20 -13.05 3.61
CA GLY A 103 -1.74 -13.12 3.75
C GLY A 103 -1.25 -14.10 4.83
N ARG A 104 -2.13 -14.95 5.37
CA ARG A 104 -1.79 -15.96 6.36
C ARG A 104 -2.06 -17.36 5.84
N TRP A 105 -1.07 -18.25 5.95
CA TRP A 105 -1.23 -19.67 5.68
C TRP A 105 -1.92 -20.38 6.86
N TYR A 106 -2.82 -21.30 6.51
CA TYR A 106 -3.48 -22.23 7.41
C TYR A 106 -3.22 -23.64 6.88
N ASP A 107 -2.69 -24.50 7.74
CA ASP A 107 -2.39 -25.90 7.46
C ASP A 107 -3.01 -26.80 8.55
N SER A 108 -2.88 -28.12 8.37
CA SER A 108 -3.38 -29.12 9.33
C SER A 108 -2.71 -29.05 10.70
N SER A 109 -1.55 -28.41 10.83
CA SER A 109 -0.85 -28.30 12.10
C SER A 109 -1.62 -27.41 13.08
N MET A 110 -2.37 -26.42 12.57
CA MET A 110 -3.08 -25.40 13.35
C MET A 110 -2.19 -24.71 14.39
N LYS A 111 -0.86 -24.76 14.20
CA LYS A 111 0.14 -24.19 15.09
C LYS A 111 0.66 -22.88 14.52
N ASP A 112 0.96 -21.97 15.43
CA ASP A 112 1.50 -20.66 15.07
C ASP A 112 3.04 -20.60 15.08
N THR A 113 3.70 -21.74 15.28
CA THR A 113 5.16 -21.82 15.44
C THR A 113 5.94 -21.37 14.21
N ARG A 114 5.35 -21.49 13.01
CA ARG A 114 5.98 -21.10 11.74
C ARG A 114 5.72 -19.65 11.32
N ARG A 115 4.82 -18.95 12.02
CA ARG A 115 4.41 -17.58 11.64
C ARG A 115 5.56 -16.61 11.48
N GLY A 116 6.53 -16.67 12.39
CA GLY A 116 7.70 -15.79 12.34
C GLY A 116 8.51 -16.00 11.06
N ALA A 117 8.72 -17.26 10.67
CA ALA A 117 9.45 -17.62 9.45
C ALA A 117 8.66 -17.24 8.18
N GLU A 118 7.36 -17.54 8.14
CA GLU A 118 6.47 -17.18 7.02
C GLU A 118 6.39 -15.67 6.81
N THR A 119 6.28 -14.90 7.89
CA THR A 119 6.25 -13.44 7.83
C THR A 119 7.57 -12.88 7.32
N LEU A 120 8.70 -13.46 7.75
CA LEU A 120 10.03 -13.07 7.30
C LEU A 120 10.23 -13.37 5.81
N GLU A 121 9.79 -14.54 5.34
CA GLU A 121 9.83 -14.95 3.94
C GLU A 121 8.97 -14.02 3.07
N LEU A 122 7.71 -13.80 3.43
CA LEU A 122 6.81 -12.89 2.72
C LEU A 122 7.36 -11.45 2.69
N ALA A 123 7.93 -10.97 3.80
CA ALA A 123 8.58 -9.65 3.84
C ALA A 123 9.79 -9.58 2.90
N SER A 124 10.61 -10.64 2.85
CA SER A 124 11.77 -10.73 1.96
C SER A 124 11.34 -10.75 0.49
N GLU A 125 10.32 -11.54 0.14
CA GLU A 125 9.75 -11.58 -1.22
C GLU A 125 9.15 -10.24 -1.62
N SER A 126 8.43 -9.57 -0.72
CA SER A 126 7.83 -8.26 -0.97
C SER A 126 8.90 -7.19 -1.19
N LEU A 127 9.95 -7.17 -0.37
CA LEU A 127 11.09 -6.27 -0.55
C LEU A 127 11.81 -6.55 -1.86
N LEU A 128 12.00 -7.83 -2.21
CA LEU A 128 12.61 -8.24 -3.46
C LEU A 128 11.75 -7.82 -4.66
N ALA A 129 10.42 -7.93 -4.57
CA ALA A 129 9.49 -7.47 -5.60
C ALA A 129 9.59 -5.96 -5.80
N ILE A 130 9.69 -5.17 -4.74
CA ILE A 130 9.90 -3.73 -4.80
C ILE A 130 11.25 -3.40 -5.44
N TYR A 131 12.32 -4.07 -5.01
CA TYR A 131 13.67 -3.90 -5.59
C TYR A 131 13.66 -4.20 -7.10
N LYS A 132 13.03 -5.30 -7.51
CA LYS A 132 12.86 -5.69 -8.93
C LYS A 132 11.93 -4.78 -9.73
N CYS A 133 11.26 -3.80 -9.10
CA CYS A 133 10.55 -2.78 -9.85
C CYS A 133 11.48 -1.76 -10.50
N GLY A 134 12.75 -1.67 -10.09
CA GLY A 134 13.70 -0.72 -10.71
C GLY A 134 13.36 0.75 -10.41
N LEU A 135 12.81 1.02 -9.22
CA LEU A 135 12.39 2.36 -8.83
C LEU A 135 13.58 3.32 -8.72
N GLN A 136 13.36 4.56 -9.18
CA GLN A 136 14.30 5.65 -8.96
C GLN A 136 14.19 6.24 -7.54
N ASP A 137 15.19 7.03 -7.15
CA ASP A 137 15.22 7.77 -5.89
C ASP A 137 14.01 8.71 -5.69
N VAL A 138 13.51 9.30 -6.77
CA VAL A 138 12.28 10.12 -6.79
C VAL A 138 11.10 9.27 -6.32
N ALA A 139 10.87 8.14 -6.98
CA ALA A 139 9.77 7.23 -6.67
C ALA A 139 9.85 6.64 -5.25
N MET A 140 11.06 6.38 -4.76
CA MET A 140 11.25 5.80 -3.43
C MET A 140 11.11 6.82 -2.29
N TYR A 141 11.62 8.04 -2.46
CA TYR A 141 11.88 8.94 -1.33
C TYR A 141 11.18 10.30 -1.42
N CYS A 142 10.64 10.69 -2.58
CA CYS A 142 9.97 11.98 -2.72
C CYS A 142 8.62 11.95 -1.99
N ARG A 143 8.43 12.87 -1.03
CA ARG A 143 7.14 12.98 -0.32
C ARG A 143 6.01 13.53 -1.19
N LYS A 144 6.31 14.05 -2.38
CA LYS A 144 5.34 14.59 -3.35
C LYS A 144 4.94 13.57 -4.43
N ALA A 145 5.57 12.38 -4.48
CA ALA A 145 5.26 11.35 -5.46
C ALA A 145 3.85 10.76 -5.26
N LYS A 146 3.13 10.41 -6.33
CA LYS A 146 1.73 9.91 -6.22
C LYS A 146 1.60 8.60 -5.45
N LEU A 147 2.61 7.74 -5.48
CA LEU A 147 2.66 6.53 -4.66
C LEU A 147 3.91 6.54 -3.78
N LYS A 148 3.73 6.72 -2.49
CA LYS A 148 4.83 6.77 -1.52
C LYS A 148 5.03 5.39 -0.87
N PRO A 149 6.15 4.69 -1.11
CA PRO A 149 6.48 3.50 -0.33
C PRO A 149 6.89 3.89 1.11
N PRO A 150 6.82 2.97 2.08
CA PRO A 150 7.21 3.20 3.47
C PRO A 150 8.74 3.19 3.67
N MET A 151 9.50 3.54 2.63
CA MET A 151 10.95 3.60 2.68
C MET A 151 11.43 5.01 3.03
N LYS A 152 12.53 5.06 3.77
CA LYS A 152 13.20 6.31 4.15
C LYS A 152 14.62 6.28 3.62
N SER A 153 15.09 7.40 3.10
CA SER A 153 16.48 7.53 2.67
C SER A 153 17.37 7.67 3.90
N ILE A 154 18.36 6.77 4.03
CA ILE A 154 19.38 6.82 5.10
C ILE A 154 20.12 8.16 5.05
N LEU A 155 20.45 8.64 3.85
CA LEU A 155 21.13 9.93 3.65
C LEU A 155 20.29 11.10 4.16
N GLN A 156 18.99 11.09 3.89
CA GLN A 156 18.07 12.12 4.38
C GLN A 156 17.97 12.09 5.90
N GLU A 157 17.78 10.91 6.50
CA GLU A 157 17.73 10.77 7.97
C GLU A 157 19.04 11.21 8.63
N TYR A 158 20.19 10.93 8.01
CA TYR A 158 21.48 11.47 8.45
C TYR A 158 21.50 13.01 8.41
N LYS A 159 21.11 13.63 7.28
CA LYS A 159 21.07 15.09 7.13
C LYS A 159 20.13 15.73 8.17
N TYR A 160 18.95 15.17 8.35
CA TYR A 160 17.96 15.67 9.32
C TYR A 160 18.43 15.49 10.75
N GLY A 161 19.08 14.36 11.07
CA GLY A 161 19.69 14.11 12.37
C GLY A 161 20.78 15.13 12.68
N LYS A 162 21.65 15.46 11.71
CA LYS A 162 22.68 16.50 11.85
C LYS A 162 22.08 17.88 12.03
N ALA A 163 21.09 18.26 11.22
CA ALA A 163 20.41 19.55 11.35
C ALA A 163 19.70 19.70 12.71
N ARG A 164 19.04 18.63 13.16
CA ARG A 164 18.41 18.57 14.49
C ARG A 164 19.44 18.73 15.60
N LEU A 165 20.58 18.04 15.51
CA LEU A 165 21.64 18.14 16.50
C LEU A 165 22.22 19.56 16.54
N LEU A 166 22.48 20.18 15.38
CA LEU A 166 23.01 21.55 15.32
C LEU A 166 22.07 22.52 16.02
N THR A 167 20.79 22.49 15.64
CA THR A 167 19.78 23.38 16.22
C THR A 167 19.57 23.15 17.72
N MET A 168 19.68 21.90 18.20
CA MET A 168 19.67 21.61 19.64
C MET A 168 20.89 22.19 20.39
N LEU A 169 22.07 22.22 19.77
CA LEU A 169 23.27 22.81 20.37
C LEU A 169 23.17 24.35 20.40
N GLU A 170 22.65 24.97 19.35
CA GLU A 170 22.43 26.43 19.28
C GLU A 170 21.42 26.93 20.33
N GLU A 171 20.38 26.12 20.59
CA GLU A 171 19.31 26.42 21.55
C GLU A 171 19.55 25.75 22.91
N SER A 172 20.77 25.31 23.22
CA SER A 172 21.06 24.63 24.49
C SER A 172 20.86 25.58 25.69
N ASP A 173 20.24 25.06 26.74
CA ASP A 173 20.11 25.74 28.03
C ASP A 173 21.47 25.84 28.77
N ASP A 174 22.44 24.99 28.40
CA ASP A 174 23.79 25.03 28.96
C ASP A 174 24.59 26.17 28.31
N PRO A 175 25.03 27.19 29.10
CA PRO A 175 25.73 28.35 28.57
C PRO A 175 27.11 27.98 27.98
N VAL A 176 27.76 26.92 28.47
CA VAL A 176 29.05 26.45 27.92
C VAL A 176 28.83 25.86 26.54
N VAL A 177 27.82 24.98 26.39
CA VAL A 177 27.48 24.38 25.10
C VAL A 177 27.10 25.45 24.08
N LYS A 178 26.28 26.41 24.49
CA LYS A 178 25.82 27.53 23.66
C LYS A 178 26.97 28.46 23.23
N THR A 179 28.00 28.61 24.06
CA THR A 179 29.18 29.43 23.75
C THR A 179 30.16 28.69 22.83
N VAL A 180 30.41 27.41 23.10
CA VAL A 180 31.40 26.62 22.35
C VAL A 180 30.92 26.28 20.93
N GLN A 181 29.60 26.07 20.74
CA GLN A 181 28.98 25.64 19.48
C GLN A 181 29.82 24.58 18.72
N PRO A 182 29.90 23.34 19.25
CA PRO A 182 30.78 22.32 18.70
C PRO A 182 30.55 22.12 17.20
N SER A 183 31.62 22.23 16.41
CA SER A 183 31.53 22.01 14.97
C SER A 183 31.10 20.56 14.67
N LEU A 184 29.98 20.41 13.96
CA LEU A 184 29.51 19.10 13.56
C LEU A 184 30.29 18.61 12.35
N LYS A 185 30.95 17.46 12.50
CA LYS A 185 31.56 16.76 11.37
C LYS A 185 30.46 16.29 10.40
N THR A 186 30.48 16.85 9.19
CA THR A 186 29.71 16.43 8.02
C THR A 186 30.65 16.07 6.87
N GLU A 187 30.11 15.47 5.81
CA GLU A 187 30.89 15.12 4.62
C GLU A 187 31.32 16.36 3.81
N ARG A 188 32.26 16.18 2.87
CA ARG A 188 32.76 17.27 2.01
C ARG A 188 31.69 17.89 1.12
N LYS A 189 30.69 17.09 0.69
CA LYS A 189 29.66 17.52 -0.29
C LYS A 189 28.49 18.27 0.33
N TRP A 190 28.31 18.20 1.65
CA TRP A 190 27.15 18.80 2.32
C TRP A 190 27.52 19.28 3.70
N LYS A 191 27.26 20.56 3.98
CA LYS A 191 27.47 21.17 5.28
C LYS A 191 26.15 21.48 5.96
N VAL A 192 26.06 21.07 7.22
CA VAL A 192 24.84 21.24 8.02
C VAL A 192 24.56 22.70 8.35
N THR A 193 25.60 23.51 8.60
CA THR A 193 25.46 24.93 8.93
C THR A 193 24.81 25.68 7.77
N GLU A 194 25.37 25.56 6.56
CA GLU A 194 24.83 26.16 5.34
C GLU A 194 23.36 25.75 5.08
N ALA A 195 23.05 24.46 5.25
CA ALA A 195 21.69 23.96 5.04
C ALA A 195 20.67 24.48 6.08
N VAL A 196 21.09 24.61 7.34
CA VAL A 196 20.26 25.14 8.42
C VAL A 196 20.05 26.64 8.26
N ASP A 197 21.11 27.38 7.91
CA ASP A 197 21.02 28.83 7.70
C ASP A 197 20.11 29.16 6.51
N GLU A 198 20.27 28.45 5.39
CA GLU A 198 19.37 28.61 4.25
C GLU A 198 17.91 28.29 4.61
N ALA A 199 17.67 27.21 5.38
CA ALA A 199 16.33 26.89 5.85
C ALA A 199 15.75 27.99 6.75
N LYS A 200 16.54 28.57 7.66
CA LYS A 200 16.13 29.71 8.50
C LYS A 200 15.76 30.93 7.63
N GLU A 201 16.55 31.25 6.62
CA GLU A 201 16.25 32.36 5.70
C GLU A 201 14.99 32.10 4.86
N CYS A 202 14.79 30.88 4.36
CA CYS A 202 13.55 30.51 3.67
C CYS A 202 12.32 30.66 4.58
N LEU A 203 12.42 30.30 5.86
CA LEU A 203 11.33 30.45 6.83
C LEU A 203 11.02 31.92 7.12
N LYS A 204 12.04 32.78 7.27
CA LYS A 204 11.86 34.23 7.39
C LYS A 204 11.18 34.82 6.15
N MET A 205 11.60 34.41 4.96
CA MET A 205 11.00 34.86 3.70
C MET A 205 9.52 34.46 3.61
N LYS A 206 9.17 33.22 3.97
CA LYS A 206 7.78 32.74 4.01
C LYS A 206 6.92 33.53 5.01
N GLU A 207 7.50 33.93 6.13
CA GLU A 207 6.82 34.79 7.11
C GLU A 207 6.56 36.20 6.54
N VAL A 208 7.51 36.78 5.80
CA VAL A 208 7.33 38.08 5.12
C VAL A 208 6.26 38.02 4.03
N ILE A 209 6.27 36.96 3.21
CA ILE A 209 5.25 36.73 2.16
C ILE A 209 3.86 36.56 2.79
N GLY A 210 3.80 36.02 4.00
CA GLY A 210 2.56 35.72 4.71
C GLY A 210 1.83 34.51 4.12
N GLN A 211 0.61 34.28 4.59
CA GLN A 211 -0.22 33.20 4.06
C GLN A 211 -0.93 33.65 2.78
N ALA A 212 -0.52 33.06 1.65
CA ALA A 212 -1.28 33.16 0.42
C ALA A 212 -2.52 32.24 0.49
N GLN A 213 -3.60 32.65 -0.16
CA GLN A 213 -4.79 31.81 -0.31
C GLN A 213 -4.44 30.59 -1.18
N THR A 214 -4.45 29.40 -0.59
CA THR A 214 -4.13 28.14 -1.27
C THR A 214 -5.37 27.37 -1.73
N ASP A 215 -6.55 27.70 -1.18
CA ASP A 215 -7.81 27.04 -1.52
C ASP A 215 -9.00 28.01 -1.53
N ARG A 216 -10.20 27.46 -1.77
CA ARG A 216 -11.45 28.24 -1.81
C ARG A 216 -12.00 28.59 -0.41
N ARG A 217 -11.31 28.25 0.68
CA ARG A 217 -11.78 28.53 2.05
C ARG A 217 -11.54 29.98 2.49
N GLY A 218 -10.80 30.75 1.70
CA GLY A 218 -10.52 32.17 1.94
C GLY A 218 -9.35 32.42 2.89
N LEU A 219 -8.89 33.67 2.93
CA LEU A 219 -7.80 34.11 3.80
C LEU A 219 -8.20 33.96 5.28
N GLY A 220 -7.32 33.39 6.12
CA GLY A 220 -7.54 33.23 7.55
C GLY A 220 -8.23 31.94 7.99
N SER A 221 -8.62 31.06 7.06
CA SER A 221 -9.21 29.75 7.41
C SER A 221 -8.20 28.77 8.04
N THR A 222 -6.89 28.98 7.85
CA THR A 222 -5.82 28.15 8.40
C THR A 222 -5.10 28.87 9.54
N THR A 223 -4.83 28.14 10.62
CA THR A 223 -3.95 28.62 11.70
C THR A 223 -2.52 28.73 11.20
N ALA A 224 -2.07 29.96 10.97
CA ALA A 224 -0.73 30.24 10.52
C ALA A 224 0.30 30.00 11.64
N LYS A 225 1.28 29.14 11.36
CA LYS A 225 2.47 28.99 12.21
C LYS A 225 3.51 30.00 11.77
N TRP A 226 3.85 30.92 12.67
CA TRP A 226 4.76 32.02 12.42
C TRP A 226 6.14 31.67 12.97
N TRP A 227 7.16 31.69 12.11
CA TRP A 227 8.53 31.35 12.49
C TRP A 227 9.03 32.19 13.68
N SER A 228 8.80 33.51 13.66
CA SER A 228 9.15 34.43 14.75
C SER A 228 8.51 34.09 16.10
N LYS A 229 7.34 33.43 16.11
CA LYS A 229 6.57 33.08 17.32
C LYS A 229 6.79 31.65 17.78
N THR A 230 7.61 30.88 17.07
CA THR A 230 7.91 29.49 17.45
C THR A 230 9.23 29.38 18.20
N GLU A 231 9.25 28.49 19.18
CA GLU A 231 10.41 28.24 20.04
C GLU A 231 10.64 26.74 20.25
N GLY A 232 11.87 26.39 20.65
CA GLY A 232 12.26 25.04 21.01
C GLY A 232 11.97 24.00 19.93
N LYS A 233 11.31 22.90 20.31
CA LYS A 233 11.08 21.76 19.40
C LYS A 233 10.32 22.15 18.13
N GLU A 234 9.31 23.00 18.24
CA GLU A 234 8.48 23.38 17.09
C GLU A 234 9.30 24.15 16.07
N LYS A 235 10.16 25.06 16.54
CA LYS A 235 11.10 25.81 15.71
C LYS A 235 12.06 24.87 14.98
N ARG A 236 12.61 23.87 15.67
CA ARG A 236 13.48 22.85 15.06
C ARG A 236 12.76 21.99 14.01
N ASP A 237 11.52 21.61 14.29
CA ASP A 237 10.70 20.82 13.35
C ASP A 237 10.42 21.63 12.07
N MET A 238 10.19 22.94 12.18
CA MET A 238 10.05 23.83 11.00
C MET A 238 11.33 23.88 10.15
N ILE A 239 12.51 23.99 10.76
CA ILE A 239 13.79 23.94 10.03
C ILE A 239 13.93 22.60 9.30
N ILE A 240 13.70 21.49 10.00
CA ILE A 240 13.87 20.15 9.42
C ILE A 240 12.90 19.92 8.26
N ASP A 241 11.65 20.36 8.41
CA ASP A 241 10.65 20.26 7.34
C ASP A 241 11.01 21.14 6.14
N GLU A 242 11.66 22.28 6.34
CA GLU A 242 12.14 23.10 5.22
C GLU A 242 13.30 22.45 4.47
N ILE A 243 14.26 21.86 5.19
CA ILE A 243 15.34 21.06 4.57
C ILE A 243 14.74 19.88 3.79
N ARG A 244 13.71 19.22 4.32
CA ARG A 244 12.99 18.16 3.61
C ARG A 244 12.28 18.69 2.36
N ASN A 245 11.62 19.84 2.45
CA ASN A 245 10.93 20.45 1.32
C ASN A 245 11.89 20.81 0.19
N LYS A 246 13.08 21.33 0.51
CA LYS A 246 14.12 21.63 -0.48
C LYS A 246 14.60 20.35 -1.19
N GLU A 247 14.87 19.30 -0.41
CA GLU A 247 15.23 17.98 -0.93
C GLU A 247 14.13 17.37 -1.82
N ASP A 248 12.86 17.51 -1.46
CA ASP A 248 11.73 17.08 -2.30
C ASP A 248 11.61 17.93 -3.56
N SER A 249 11.85 19.24 -3.50
CA SER A 249 11.81 20.12 -4.67
C SER A 249 12.89 19.76 -5.69
N ILE A 250 14.10 19.39 -5.26
CA ILE A 250 15.15 18.87 -6.14
C ILE A 250 14.70 17.57 -6.82
N ARG A 251 14.06 16.66 -6.08
CA ARG A 251 13.51 15.42 -6.65
C ARG A 251 12.39 15.70 -7.65
N VAL A 252 11.48 16.62 -7.35
CA VAL A 252 10.43 17.02 -8.29
C VAL A 252 11.03 17.66 -9.54
N GLN A 253 12.05 18.50 -9.42
CA GLN A 253 12.74 19.06 -10.58
C GLN A 253 13.37 17.98 -11.46
N LYS A 254 14.02 16.98 -10.85
CA LYS A 254 14.54 15.80 -11.56
C LYS A 254 13.40 15.03 -12.25
N ALA A 255 12.29 14.87 -11.56
CA ALA A 255 11.14 14.13 -12.06
C ALA A 255 10.51 14.81 -13.30
N VAL A 256 10.43 16.15 -13.31
CA VAL A 256 9.96 16.92 -14.48
C VAL A 256 10.83 16.65 -15.73
N GLN A 257 12.11 16.35 -15.54
CA GLN A 257 13.04 16.01 -16.62
C GLN A 257 12.91 14.55 -17.10
N GLN A 258 12.05 13.75 -16.46
CA GLN A 258 11.83 12.33 -16.74
C GLN A 258 10.36 12.06 -17.13
N PRO A 259 9.87 12.67 -18.23
CA PRO A 259 8.45 12.70 -18.57
C PRO A 259 7.84 11.31 -18.83
N GLN A 260 8.65 10.27 -19.01
CA GLN A 260 8.15 8.91 -19.19
C GLN A 260 7.88 8.20 -17.86
N GLN A 261 8.86 8.15 -16.96
CA GLN A 261 8.73 7.45 -15.68
C GLN A 261 7.95 8.26 -14.65
N ASP A 262 7.97 9.59 -14.79
CA ASP A 262 7.32 10.52 -13.88
C ASP A 262 6.10 11.21 -14.50
N GLN A 263 5.37 10.51 -15.39
CA GLN A 263 4.09 10.97 -15.92
C GLN A 263 3.10 11.37 -14.80
N TRP A 264 3.24 10.76 -13.62
CA TRP A 264 2.45 11.04 -12.43
C TRP A 264 2.48 12.51 -11.99
N ILE A 265 3.49 13.30 -12.42
CA ILE A 265 3.56 14.75 -12.17
C ILE A 265 2.35 15.48 -12.76
N ASN A 266 1.87 15.03 -13.92
CA ASN A 266 0.76 15.66 -14.63
C ASN A 266 -0.61 15.16 -14.16
N TRP A 267 -0.66 14.26 -13.17
CA TRP A 267 -1.91 13.72 -12.66
C TRP A 267 -2.49 14.63 -11.58
N ASP A 268 -2.86 15.86 -11.94
CA ASP A 268 -3.31 16.89 -10.99
C ASP A 268 -4.50 16.45 -10.14
N THR A 269 -5.40 15.65 -10.71
CA THR A 269 -6.61 15.13 -10.03
C THR A 269 -6.34 13.87 -9.21
N ALA A 270 -5.22 13.18 -9.41
CA ALA A 270 -4.94 11.93 -8.73
C ALA A 270 -4.54 12.16 -7.26
N ILE A 271 -5.27 11.50 -6.36
CA ILE A 271 -5.00 11.52 -4.92
C ILE A 271 -3.69 10.77 -4.65
N GLN A 272 -2.82 11.38 -3.84
CA GLN A 272 -1.60 10.73 -3.39
C GLN A 272 -1.92 9.54 -2.47
N ARG A 273 -1.28 8.40 -2.69
CA ARG A 273 -1.40 7.21 -1.86
C ARG A 273 -0.08 6.93 -1.15
N SER A 274 -0.13 6.77 0.18
CA SER A 274 1.00 6.25 0.96
C SER A 274 0.79 4.79 1.30
N LEU A 275 1.78 3.96 0.98
CA LEU A 275 1.86 2.58 1.45
C LEU A 275 2.51 2.58 2.82
N THR A 276 1.85 1.93 3.78
CA THR A 276 2.45 1.56 5.06
C THR A 276 3.17 0.24 4.92
N TRP A 277 4.03 -0.08 5.89
CA TRP A 277 4.60 -1.42 5.93
C TRP A 277 3.52 -2.50 6.10
N ASN A 278 2.46 -2.19 6.87
CA ASN A 278 1.31 -3.07 7.02
C ASN A 278 0.65 -3.39 5.68
N ASP A 279 0.49 -2.39 4.81
CA ASP A 279 -0.04 -2.60 3.47
C ASP A 279 0.87 -3.51 2.63
N ILE A 280 2.19 -3.38 2.77
CA ILE A 280 3.16 -4.24 2.07
C ILE A 280 3.06 -5.67 2.58
N TRP A 281 3.06 -5.89 3.89
CA TRP A 281 3.05 -7.24 4.46
C TRP A 281 1.76 -8.01 4.18
N HIS A 282 0.63 -7.33 4.04
CA HIS A 282 -0.66 -7.97 3.74
C HIS A 282 -1.01 -8.00 2.24
N MET A 283 -0.11 -7.52 1.36
CA MET A 283 -0.33 -7.51 -0.07
C MET A 283 0.54 -8.58 -0.75
N ALA A 284 -0.06 -9.37 -1.64
CA ALA A 284 0.71 -10.34 -2.42
C ALA A 284 1.82 -9.63 -3.22
N PRO A 285 3.06 -10.18 -3.29
CA PRO A 285 4.17 -9.54 -4.00
C PRO A 285 3.87 -9.12 -5.45
N PRO A 286 3.12 -9.90 -6.26
CA PRO A 286 2.74 -9.47 -7.60
C PRO A 286 1.84 -8.23 -7.62
N ARG A 287 0.96 -8.08 -6.63
CA ARG A 287 0.07 -6.92 -6.49
C ARG A 287 0.85 -5.66 -6.10
N ILE A 288 1.86 -5.80 -5.22
CA ILE A 288 2.78 -4.71 -4.88
C ILE A 288 3.55 -4.28 -6.13
N SER A 289 4.10 -5.24 -6.88
CA SER A 289 4.84 -4.97 -8.11
C SER A 289 3.98 -4.27 -9.14
N PHE A 290 2.75 -4.74 -9.37
CA PHE A 290 1.79 -4.11 -10.27
C PHE A 290 1.45 -2.68 -9.84
N LEU A 291 1.15 -2.45 -8.57
CA LEU A 291 0.80 -1.12 -8.05
C LEU A 291 1.94 -0.12 -8.23
N ILE A 292 3.17 -0.54 -7.95
CA ILE A 292 4.35 0.31 -8.13
C ILE A 292 4.59 0.58 -9.62
N ARG A 293 4.62 -0.47 -10.44
CA ARG A 293 4.92 -0.35 -11.87
C ARG A 293 3.86 0.42 -12.65
N SER A 294 2.59 0.38 -12.22
CA SER A 294 1.52 1.16 -12.86
C SER A 294 1.67 2.65 -12.64
N VAL A 295 2.11 3.08 -11.46
CA VAL A 295 2.27 4.52 -11.13
C VAL A 295 3.50 5.12 -11.82
N TYR A 296 4.58 4.37 -11.94
CA TYR A 296 5.85 4.85 -12.48
C TYR A 296 6.10 4.46 -13.95
N ASP A 297 5.05 4.01 -14.66
CA ASP A 297 5.08 3.58 -16.07
C ASP A 297 6.16 2.52 -16.38
N LEU A 298 6.22 1.49 -15.54
CA LEU A 298 7.15 0.35 -15.64
C LEU A 298 6.42 -0.96 -15.96
N LEU A 299 5.14 -0.90 -16.32
CA LEU A 299 4.39 -2.06 -16.80
C LEU A 299 4.81 -2.41 -18.23
N PRO A 300 4.76 -3.69 -18.63
CA PRO A 300 5.19 -4.15 -19.95
C PRO A 300 4.18 -3.81 -21.07
N SER A 301 3.60 -2.60 -21.09
CA SER A 301 2.77 -2.16 -22.22
C SER A 301 3.54 -2.22 -23.54
N ASN A 302 2.90 -2.41 -24.70
CA ASN A 302 3.60 -2.45 -25.98
C ASN A 302 4.44 -1.18 -26.22
N ALA A 303 3.98 0.00 -25.77
CA ALA A 303 4.79 1.22 -25.82
C ALA A 303 6.10 1.11 -25.02
N ASN A 304 6.10 0.44 -23.87
CA ASN A 304 7.30 0.19 -23.08
C ASN A 304 8.13 -0.97 -23.65
N LEU A 305 7.50 -2.04 -24.14
CA LEU A 305 8.20 -3.15 -24.79
C LEU A 305 9.00 -2.69 -26.02
N VAL A 306 8.44 -1.77 -26.82
CA VAL A 306 9.16 -1.15 -27.94
C VAL A 306 10.37 -0.36 -27.47
N ARG A 307 10.23 0.42 -26.39
CA ARG A 307 11.36 1.14 -25.80
C ARG A 307 12.44 0.24 -25.21
N TRP A 308 12.04 -0.94 -24.73
CA TRP A 308 12.96 -1.95 -24.23
C TRP A 308 13.49 -2.86 -25.33
N GLU A 309 13.22 -2.55 -26.59
CA GLU A 309 13.67 -3.32 -27.76
C GLU A 309 13.21 -4.79 -27.72
N LYS A 310 12.04 -5.03 -27.13
CA LYS A 310 11.40 -6.36 -27.02
C LYS A 310 10.27 -6.57 -28.02
N LYS A 311 9.82 -5.51 -28.69
CA LYS A 311 8.73 -5.51 -29.67
C LYS A 311 8.95 -4.37 -30.66
N ASP A 312 8.43 -4.49 -31.87
CA ASP A 312 8.59 -3.45 -32.90
C ASP A 312 7.43 -2.46 -32.95
N ASP A 313 6.23 -2.89 -32.56
CA ASP A 313 5.00 -2.13 -32.70
C ASP A 313 4.32 -1.81 -31.34
N PRO A 314 4.08 -0.51 -31.01
CA PRO A 314 3.41 -0.12 -29.78
C PRO A 314 1.87 -0.18 -29.87
N THR A 315 1.27 -0.70 -30.94
CA THR A 315 -0.19 -0.74 -31.12
C THR A 315 -0.93 -1.64 -30.12
N CYS A 316 -2.16 -1.26 -29.80
CA CYS A 316 -3.08 -2.04 -28.99
C CYS A 316 -3.78 -3.09 -29.87
N PRO A 317 -3.83 -4.37 -29.45
CA PRO A 317 -4.45 -5.42 -30.25
C PRO A 317 -5.97 -5.23 -30.41
N LEU A 318 -6.63 -4.53 -29.48
CA LEU A 318 -8.08 -4.31 -29.52
C LEU A 318 -8.48 -3.10 -30.36
N CYS A 319 -7.86 -1.94 -30.13
CA CYS A 319 -8.30 -0.69 -30.75
C CYS A 319 -7.30 -0.10 -31.75
N GLN A 320 -6.17 -0.76 -31.99
CA GLN A 320 -5.10 -0.33 -32.91
C GLN A 320 -4.47 1.04 -32.59
N GLY A 321 -4.80 1.65 -31.46
CA GLY A 321 -4.17 2.88 -30.95
C GLY A 321 -2.85 2.58 -30.24
N ARG A 322 -2.07 3.60 -29.89
CA ARG A 322 -0.82 3.41 -29.11
C ARG A 322 -1.13 2.87 -27.71
N GLN A 323 -0.59 1.71 -27.36
CA GLN A 323 -0.82 1.01 -26.10
C GLN A 323 0.17 1.48 -25.02
N THR A 324 -0.16 2.59 -24.35
CA THR A 324 0.53 3.05 -23.13
C THR A 324 -0.01 2.37 -21.87
N THR A 325 0.65 2.54 -20.72
CA THR A 325 0.13 2.02 -19.45
C THR A 325 -1.26 2.59 -19.10
N GLU A 326 -1.47 3.90 -19.28
CA GLU A 326 -2.79 4.54 -19.13
C GLU A 326 -3.83 3.93 -20.09
N HIS A 327 -3.42 3.66 -21.34
CA HIS A 327 -4.29 3.03 -22.33
C HIS A 327 -4.78 1.65 -21.86
N VAL A 328 -3.87 0.81 -21.35
CA VAL A 328 -4.20 -0.53 -20.85
C VAL A 328 -5.11 -0.46 -19.63
N LEU A 329 -4.82 0.45 -18.69
CA LEU A 329 -5.51 0.48 -17.39
C LEU A 329 -6.90 1.11 -17.46
N SER A 330 -7.11 2.14 -18.29
CA SER A 330 -8.34 2.93 -18.21
C SER A 330 -8.83 3.59 -19.50
N SER A 331 -8.06 3.57 -20.59
CA SER A 331 -8.33 4.45 -21.75
C SER A 331 -8.55 3.73 -23.10
N CYS A 332 -8.58 2.40 -23.12
CA CYS A 332 -8.92 1.66 -24.33
C CYS A 332 -10.42 1.68 -24.60
N LYS A 333 -10.84 2.38 -25.66
CA LYS A 333 -12.26 2.54 -26.04
C LYS A 333 -12.98 1.21 -26.25
N VAL A 334 -12.34 0.27 -26.96
CA VAL A 334 -12.91 -1.05 -27.25
C VAL A 334 -13.09 -1.85 -25.96
N ALA A 335 -12.05 -1.88 -25.13
CA ALA A 335 -12.08 -2.55 -23.83
C ALA A 335 -13.21 -2.02 -22.92
N LEU A 336 -13.32 -0.70 -22.80
CA LEU A 336 -14.37 -0.03 -22.03
C LEU A 336 -15.77 -0.35 -22.57
N SER A 337 -15.96 -0.36 -23.88
CA SER A 337 -17.27 -0.63 -24.50
C SER A 337 -17.72 -2.09 -24.37
N GLN A 338 -16.77 -3.03 -24.37
CA GLN A 338 -17.03 -4.46 -24.38
C GLN A 338 -16.92 -5.10 -22.98
N GLY A 339 -16.47 -4.35 -21.98
CA GLY A 339 -16.24 -4.87 -20.63
C GLY A 339 -15.08 -5.88 -20.56
N VAL A 340 -14.13 -5.81 -21.50
CA VAL A 340 -12.94 -6.68 -21.55
C VAL A 340 -11.71 -5.91 -21.09
N HIS A 341 -10.64 -6.62 -20.70
CA HIS A 341 -9.37 -6.01 -20.34
C HIS A 341 -8.38 -6.05 -21.51
N VAL A 342 -7.51 -5.05 -21.60
CA VAL A 342 -6.35 -5.10 -22.51
C VAL A 342 -5.25 -5.88 -21.82
N GLU A 343 -4.71 -6.91 -22.47
CA GLU A 343 -3.49 -7.57 -21.97
C GLU A 343 -2.27 -6.67 -22.22
N ALA A 344 -1.48 -6.44 -21.16
CA ALA A 344 -0.20 -5.75 -21.19
C ALA A 344 0.93 -6.73 -21.52
#